data_AF-A0A941PNE5-F1
#
_entry.id   AF-A0A941PNE5-F1
#
_cell.length_a   1.000
_cell.length_b   1.000
_cell.length_c   1.000
_cell.angle_alpha   90.00
_cell.angle_beta   90.00
_cell.angle_gamma   90.00
#
_symmetry.space_group_name_H-M   'P 1'
#
loop_
_entity.id
_entity.type
_entity.pdbx_description
1 polymer ?
#
loop_
_entity_poly.entity_id
_entity_poly.type
_entity_poly.pdbx_seq_one_letter_code
_entity_poly.pdbx_strand_id
1 'polypeptide(L)' 'VAGADQVLADADGRCRRRYGVSAGGAAYLLRPDQHVCARWLTLDATRLRAALQTALPQ' A
#
# COMPACT_ATOMS: atom_id res chain seq x y z
N VAL A 1 4.61 -9.97 11.33
CA VAL A 1 3.75 -8.92 11.91
C VAL A 1 2.32 -9.43 11.86
N ALA A 2 1.54 -9.28 12.93
CA ALA A 2 0.16 -9.76 12.93
C ALA A 2 -0.62 -9.15 11.74
N GLY A 3 -1.30 -10.00 10.97
CA GLY A 3 -2.10 -9.58 9.81
C GLY A 3 -1.35 -9.42 8.48
N ALA A 4 -0.03 -9.61 8.43
CA ALA A 4 0.74 -9.50 7.19
C ALA A 4 0.31 -10.51 6.10
N ASP A 5 -0.22 -11.66 6.51
CA ASP A 5 -0.66 -12.74 5.61
C ASP A 5 -2.15 -12.65 5.25
N GLN A 6 -2.86 -11.62 5.72
CA GLN A 6 -4.26 -11.42 5.38
C GLN A 6 -4.43 -10.90 3.96
N VAL A 7 -5.47 -11.38 3.28
CA VAL A 7 -5.81 -10.99 1.92
C VAL A 7 -7.28 -10.58 1.87
N LEU A 8 -7.56 -9.47 1.19
CA LEU A 8 -8.91 -9.06 0.84
C LEU A 8 -9.26 -9.63 -0.54
N ALA A 9 -10.32 -10.43 -0.63
CA ALA A 9 -10.82 -10.89 -1.92
C ALA A 9 -11.42 -9.71 -2.72
N ASP A 10 -10.89 -9.46 -3.91
CA ASP A 10 -11.36 -8.40 -4.83
C ASP A 10 -11.91 -9.02 -6.13
N ALA A 11 -12.89 -9.92 -6.00
CA ALA A 11 -13.45 -10.68 -7.13
C ALA A 11 -13.98 -9.78 -8.26
N ASP A 12 -14.59 -8.65 -7.89
CA ASP A 12 -15.12 -7.64 -8.82
C ASP A 12 -14.06 -6.66 -9.32
N GLY A 13 -12.82 -6.71 -8.83
CA GLY A 13 -11.75 -5.77 -9.18
C GLY A 13 -12.00 -4.31 -8.74
N ARG A 14 -12.84 -4.09 -7.71
CA ARG A 14 -13.20 -2.74 -7.23
C ARG A 14 -12.00 -2.05 -6.61
N CYS A 15 -11.25 -2.75 -5.75
CA CYS A 15 -10.05 -2.21 -5.13
C CYS A 15 -8.99 -1.93 -6.19
N ARG A 16 -8.75 -2.90 -7.09
CA ARG A 16 -7.80 -2.76 -8.19
C ARG A 16 -8.08 -1.52 -9.05
N ARG A 17 -9.34 -1.31 -9.47
CA ARG A 17 -9.74 -0.12 -10.24
C ARG A 17 -9.61 1.17 -9.44
N ARG A 18 -10.11 1.20 -8.21
CA ARG A 18 -10.12 2.42 -7.38
C ARG A 18 -8.71 2.92 -7.06
N TYR A 19 -7.77 2.00 -6.84
CA TYR A 19 -6.39 2.35 -6.54
C TYR A 19 -5.50 2.46 -7.78
N GLY A 20 -5.97 2.03 -8.97
CA GLY A 20 -5.19 2.10 -10.21
C GLY A 20 -4.07 1.05 -10.25
N VAL A 21 -4.32 -0.15 -9.72
CA VAL A 21 -3.36 -1.25 -9.72
C VAL A 21 -3.41 -1.99 -11.04
N SER A 22 -2.46 -1.69 -11.93
CA SER A 22 -2.44 -2.26 -13.30
C SER A 22 -1.80 -3.65 -13.37
N ALA A 23 -0.94 -4.00 -12.42
CA ALA A 23 -0.17 -5.24 -12.40
C ALA A 23 0.08 -5.74 -10.96
N GLY A 24 0.50 -7.00 -10.83
CA GLY A 24 0.95 -7.55 -9.54
C GLY A 24 2.22 -6.84 -9.06
N GLY A 25 2.32 -6.59 -7.75
CA GLY A 25 3.48 -5.93 -7.12
C GLY A 25 3.27 -4.47 -6.73
N ALA A 26 2.12 -3.87 -7.05
CA ALA A 26 1.76 -2.55 -6.57
C ALA A 26 1.55 -2.53 -5.05
N ALA A 27 1.90 -1.42 -4.41
CA ALA A 27 1.75 -1.24 -2.96
C ALA A 27 1.32 0.18 -2.62
N TYR A 28 0.62 0.30 -1.48
CA TYR A 28 0.14 1.57 -0.94
C TYR A 28 0.47 1.60 0.55
N LEU A 29 1.03 2.72 1.01
CA LEU A 29 1.19 3.00 2.44
C LEU A 29 0.01 3.87 2.86
N LEU A 30 -0.86 3.34 3.72
CA LEU A 30 -2.04 4.04 4.21
C LEU A 30 -1.92 4.31 5.71
N ARG A 31 -2.46 5.44 6.15
CA ARG A 31 -2.69 5.76 7.56
C ARG A 31 -4.09 5.30 8.00
N PRO A 32 -4.32 5.14 9.32
CA PRO A 32 -5.64 4.77 9.86
C PRO A 32 -6.77 5.76 9.52
N ASP A 33 -6.43 7.02 9.23
CA ASP A 33 -7.36 8.07 8.77
C ASP A 33 -7.66 8.01 7.25
N GLN A 34 -7.30 6.90 6.60
CA GLN A 34 -7.46 6.64 5.16
C GLN A 34 -6.58 7.52 4.26
N HIS A 35 -5.60 8.24 4.80
CA HIS A 35 -4.64 8.98 3.98
C HIS A 35 -3.66 8.03 3.27
N VAL A 36 -3.42 8.26 1.98
CA VAL A 36 -2.40 7.54 1.20
C VAL A 36 -1.07 8.30 1.29
N CYS A 37 -0.16 7.82 2.13
CA CYS A 37 1.16 8.42 2.32
C CYS A 37 2.10 8.20 1.13
N ALA A 38 1.99 7.03 0.48
CA ALA A 38 2.82 6.68 -0.66
C ALA A 38 2.17 5.57 -1.51
N ARG A 39 2.56 5.51 -2.79
CA ARG A 39 2.08 4.52 -3.77
C ARG A 39 3.22 4.08 -4.68
N TRP A 40 3.22 2.80 -5.06
CA TRP A 40 4.25 2.22 -5.93
C TRP A 40 3.65 1.22 -6.91
N LEU A 41 4.22 1.14 -8.10
CA LEU A 41 4.01 0.02 -9.03
C LEU A 41 4.85 -1.20 -8.65
N THR A 42 6.05 -0.97 -8.11
CA THR A 42 6.94 -1.98 -7.54
C THR A 42 7.54 -1.45 -6.24
N LEU A 43 7.48 -2.27 -5.19
CA LEU A 43 7.96 -1.93 -3.87
C LEU A 43 9.27 -2.67 -3.55
N ASP A 44 10.20 -1.96 -2.92
CA ASP A 44 11.36 -2.53 -2.25
C ASP A 44 11.44 -2.01 -0.80
N ALA A 45 12.28 -2.66 0.01
CA ALA A 45 12.41 -2.35 1.43
C ALA A 45 12.95 -0.93 1.69
N THR A 46 13.81 -0.41 0.82
CA THR A 46 14.42 0.92 0.98
C THR A 46 13.38 2.00 0.77
N ARG A 47 12.57 1.87 -0.29
CA ARG A 47 11.45 2.77 -0.60
C ARG A 47 10.39 2.76 0.50
N LEU A 48 10.08 1.57 1.03
CA LEU A 48 9.14 1.44 2.14
C LEU A 48 9.64 2.20 3.38
N ARG A 49 10.91 1.99 3.75
CA ARG A 49 11.48 2.63 4.95
C ARG A 49 11.55 4.15 4.82
N ALA A 50 11.93 4.67 3.65
CA ALA A 50 11.93 6.10 3.39
C ALA A 50 10.52 6.71 3.55
N ALA A 51 9.49 6.09 2.95
CA ALA A 51 8.13 6.59 3.07
C ALA A 51 7.58 6.50 4.50
N LEU A 52 7.93 5.47 5.26
CA LEU A 52 7.56 5.38 6.68
C LEU A 52 8.19 6.51 7.50
N GLN A 53 9.47 6.82 7.28
CA GLN A 53 10.15 7.94 7.96
C GLN A 53 9.51 9.29 7.63
N THR A 54 9.00 9.48 6.41
CA THR A 54 8.27 10.68 6.02
C THR A 54 6.85 10.73 6.59
N ALA A 55 6.17 9.59 6.71
CA ALA A 55 4.77 9.50 7.12
C ALA A 55 4.58 9.60 8.64
N LEU A 56 5.60 9.21 9.41
CA LEU A 56 5.59 9.28 10.85
C LEU A 56 5.97 10.71 11.32
N PRO A 57 5.31 11.23 12.36
CA PRO A 57 5.79 12.44 13.02
C PRO A 57 7.21 12.20 13.58
N GLN A 58 8.03 13.26 13.58
CA GLN A 58 9.34 13.23 14.24
C GLN A 58 9.21 13.30 15.76
#